data_AF-K1ZLU1-F1
#
_entry.id   AF-K1ZLU1-F1
#
_cell.length_a   1.000
_cell.length_b   1.000
_cell.length_c   1.000
_cell.angle_alpha   90.00
_cell.angle_beta   90.00
_cell.angle_gamma   90.00
#
_symmetry.space_group_name_H-M   'P 1'
#
loop_
_entity.id
_entity.type
_entity.pdbx_description
1 polymer ?
#
loop_
_entity_poly.entity_id
_entity_poly.type
_entity_poly.pdbx_seq_one_letter_code
_entity_poly.pdbx_strand_id
1 'polypeptide(L)'
;MLPIEFINLNKAIKSAGAAILNYYGKQLQLDHKSTTADYRTIADIEAEKIIIKAIEDLFPDYNIFAEEHGKIQKNSLYTFVIDPLDGTNNFILGVPVFTSSVALMKGKETIYGVINNPITG
;
A
#
# COMPACT_ATOMS: atom_id res chain seq x y z
N MET A 1 -0.46 14.87 19.42
CA MET A 1 -1.05 13.52 19.27
C MET A 1 -1.58 13.41 17.85
N LEU A 2 -1.38 12.28 17.15
CA LEU A 2 -1.93 12.10 15.80
C LEU A 2 -3.47 12.10 15.86
N PRO A 3 -4.17 12.69 14.88
CA PRO A 3 -5.63 12.58 14.78
C PRO A 3 -6.08 11.11 14.67
N ILE A 4 -7.30 10.82 15.13
CA ILE A 4 -7.82 9.45 15.26
C ILE A 4 -7.91 8.73 13.91
N GLU A 5 -8.15 9.49 12.84
CA GLU A 5 -8.22 9.01 11.46
C GLU A 5 -6.86 8.41 11.04
N PHE A 6 -5.75 9.09 11.35
CA PHE A 6 -4.41 8.58 11.05
C PHE A 6 -4.05 7.37 11.90
N ILE A 7 -4.50 7.31 13.15
CA ILE A 7 -4.32 6.11 13.99
C ILE A 7 -5.07 4.91 13.39
N ASN A 8 -6.28 5.12 12.89
CA ASN A 8 -7.06 4.07 12.24
C ASN A 8 -6.47 3.67 10.87
N LEU A 9 -5.93 4.63 10.12
CA LEU A 9 -5.18 4.35 8.90
C LEU A 9 -3.94 3.48 9.18
N ASN A 10 -3.16 3.79 10.22
CA ASN A 10 -2.01 2.96 10.62
C ASN A 10 -2.42 1.49 10.89
N LYS A 11 -3.59 1.28 11.53
CA LYS A 11 -4.11 -0.07 11.79
C LYS A 11 -4.50 -0.79 10.49
N ALA A 12 -5.09 -0.08 9.54
CA ALA A 12 -5.43 -0.63 8.23
C ALA A 12 -4.17 -1.01 7.45
N ILE A 13 -3.13 -0.15 7.44
CA ILE A 13 -1.84 -0.43 6.80
C ILE A 13 -1.18 -1.67 7.44
N LYS A 14 -1.22 -1.80 8.77
CA LYS A 14 -0.73 -3.01 9.46
C LYS A 14 -1.53 -4.26 9.06
N SER A 15 -2.84 -4.13 8.84
CA SER A 15 -3.70 -5.24 8.39
C SER A 15 -3.39 -5.64 6.95
N ALA A 16 -3.05 -4.68 6.09
CA ALA A 16 -2.56 -4.94 4.74
C ALA A 16 -1.22 -5.69 4.76
N GLY A 17 -0.29 -5.29 5.63
CA GLY A 17 0.94 -6.04 5.90
C GLY A 17 0.69 -7.49 6.33
N ALA A 18 -0.27 -7.70 7.23
CA ALA A 18 -0.68 -9.06 7.62
C ALA A 18 -1.31 -9.86 6.48
N ALA A 19 -2.06 -9.22 5.58
CA ALA A 19 -2.61 -9.86 4.39
C ALA A 19 -1.49 -10.33 3.43
N ILE A 20 -0.43 -9.54 3.25
CA ILE A 20 0.74 -9.91 2.46
C ILE A 20 1.40 -11.18 3.01
N LEU A 21 1.55 -11.28 4.32
CA LEU A 21 2.16 -12.46 4.96
C LEU A 21 1.38 -13.76 4.68
N ASN A 22 0.08 -13.68 4.40
CA ASN A 22 -0.69 -14.88 4.03
C ASN A 22 -0.24 -15.49 2.71
N TYR A 23 0.49 -14.75 1.87
CA TYR A 23 0.98 -15.19 0.57
C TYR A 23 2.49 -15.45 0.56
N TYR A 24 3.23 -14.97 1.56
CA TYR A 24 4.67 -15.10 1.63
C TYR A 24 5.11 -16.57 1.69
N GLY A 25 6.09 -16.94 0.85
CA GLY A 25 6.60 -18.31 0.74
C GLY A 25 5.66 -19.30 0.03
N LYS A 26 4.52 -18.84 -0.51
CA LYS A 26 3.63 -19.67 -1.33
C LYS A 26 3.98 -19.56 -2.81
N GLN A 27 3.60 -20.58 -3.59
CA GLN A 27 3.67 -20.51 -5.04
C GLN A 27 2.52 -19.64 -5.56
N LEU A 28 2.85 -18.48 -6.12
CA LEU A 28 1.88 -17.52 -6.64
C LEU A 28 1.94 -17.48 -8.17
N GLN A 29 0.79 -17.18 -8.78
CA GLN A 29 0.78 -16.72 -10.16
C GLN A 29 1.31 -15.29 -10.20
N LEU A 30 2.28 -15.05 -11.09
CA LEU A 30 2.90 -13.75 -11.27
C LEU A 30 2.27 -13.07 -12.48
N ASP A 31 1.77 -11.87 -12.28
CA ASP A 31 1.30 -11.01 -13.37
C ASP A 31 2.39 -9.97 -13.68
N HIS A 32 2.71 -9.82 -14.96
CA HIS A 32 3.62 -8.77 -15.40
C HIS A 32 2.88 -7.44 -15.53
N LYS A 33 3.43 -6.36 -14.97
CA LYS A 33 2.89 -5.00 -15.13
C LYS A 33 3.35 -4.38 -16.45
N SER A 34 4.61 -3.94 -16.51
CA SER A 34 5.14 -3.10 -17.60
C SER A 34 6.34 -3.70 -18.33
N THR A 35 7.21 -4.40 -17.60
CA THR A 35 8.39 -5.09 -18.14
C THR A 35 8.45 -6.53 -17.66
N THR A 36 9.30 -7.34 -18.28
CA THR A 36 9.49 -8.75 -17.89
C THR A 36 10.01 -8.93 -16.46
N ALA A 37 10.52 -7.88 -15.81
CA ALA A 37 11.03 -7.90 -14.43
C ALA A 37 10.13 -7.14 -13.43
N ASP A 38 8.99 -6.63 -13.89
CA ASP A 38 8.04 -5.86 -13.09
C ASP A 38 6.80 -6.71 -12.83
N TYR A 39 6.67 -7.18 -11.60
CA TYR A 39 5.67 -8.14 -11.17
C TYR A 39 4.68 -7.51 -10.22
N ARG A 40 3.44 -7.96 -10.29
CA ARG A 40 2.49 -7.89 -9.18
C ARG A 40 2.01 -9.28 -8.84
N THR A 41 1.60 -9.43 -7.59
CA THR A 41 1.01 -10.64 -7.07
C THR A 41 -0.38 -10.36 -6.52
N ILE A 42 -1.10 -11.43 -6.18
CA ILE A 42 -2.36 -11.31 -5.44
C ILE A 42 -2.17 -10.61 -4.07
N ALA A 43 -0.97 -10.67 -3.49
CA ALA A 43 -0.65 -9.98 -2.23
C ALA A 43 -0.70 -8.46 -2.39
N ASP A 44 -0.13 -7.91 -3.46
CA ASP A 44 -0.16 -6.48 -3.78
C ASP A 44 -1.62 -6.00 -3.91
N ILE A 45 -2.42 -6.75 -4.67
CA ILE A 45 -3.83 -6.42 -4.95
C ILE A 45 -4.67 -6.42 -3.67
N GLU A 46 -4.51 -7.41 -2.80
CA GLU A 46 -5.29 -7.49 -1.56
C GLU A 46 -4.87 -6.44 -0.54
N ALA A 47 -3.57 -6.20 -0.37
CA ALA A 47 -3.07 -5.14 0.49
C ALA A 47 -3.55 -3.76 0.03
N GLU A 48 -3.49 -3.48 -1.28
CA GLU A 48 -3.93 -2.20 -1.81
C GLU A 48 -5.42 -1.97 -1.59
N LYS A 49 -6.26 -3.00 -1.81
CA LYS A 49 -7.70 -2.93 -1.55
C LYS A 49 -8.02 -2.56 -0.10
N ILE A 50 -7.30 -3.13 0.87
CA ILE A 50 -7.48 -2.83 2.29
C ILE A 50 -7.14 -1.35 2.56
N ILE A 51 -6.03 -0.88 2.03
CA ILE A 51 -5.55 0.49 2.24
C ILE A 51 -6.49 1.51 1.56
N ILE A 52 -6.85 1.30 0.29
CA ILE A 52 -7.78 2.16 -0.46
C ILE A 52 -9.11 2.26 0.29
N LYS A 53 -9.70 1.13 0.68
CA LYS A 53 -10.98 1.13 1.41
C LYS A 53 -10.91 1.96 2.69
N ALA A 54 -9.85 1.79 3.47
CA ALA A 54 -9.66 2.56 4.70
C ALA A 54 -9.50 4.06 4.42
N ILE A 55 -8.77 4.45 3.37
CA ILE A 55 -8.63 5.85 2.98
C ILE A 55 -9.96 6.43 2.51
N GLU A 56 -10.74 5.70 1.71
CA GLU A 56 -12.06 6.18 1.27
C GLU A 56 -13.04 6.35 2.42
N ASP A 57 -13.01 5.47 3.42
CA ASP A 57 -13.86 5.53 4.60
C ASP A 57 -13.44 6.68 5.55
N LEU A 58 -12.14 6.96 5.70
CA LEU A 58 -11.59 7.95 6.64
C LEU A 58 -11.41 9.35 6.03
N PHE A 59 -11.11 9.42 4.73
CA PHE A 59 -10.78 10.63 3.98
C PHE A 59 -11.54 10.64 2.64
N PRO A 60 -12.88 10.72 2.67
CA PRO A 60 -13.73 10.49 1.50
C PRO A 60 -13.48 11.48 0.35
N ASP A 61 -12.93 12.66 0.63
CA ASP A 61 -12.66 13.69 -0.39
C ASP A 61 -11.23 13.66 -0.94
N TYR A 62 -10.34 12.80 -0.44
CA TYR A 62 -8.92 12.85 -0.81
C TYR A 62 -8.65 12.05 -2.09
N ASN A 63 -7.70 12.53 -2.90
CA ASN A 63 -7.26 11.76 -4.07
C ASN A 63 -6.44 10.55 -3.61
N ILE A 64 -6.41 9.52 -4.43
CA ILE A 64 -5.57 8.33 -4.23
C ILE A 64 -4.76 8.10 -5.50
N PHE A 65 -3.48 7.81 -5.34
CA PHE A 65 -2.61 7.29 -6.38
C PHE A 65 -1.96 6.01 -5.87
N ALA A 66 -2.50 4.88 -6.30
CA ALA A 66 -2.07 3.56 -5.89
C ALA A 66 -1.34 2.86 -7.04
N GLU A 67 -0.34 2.06 -6.72
CA GLU A 67 0.50 1.39 -7.70
C GLU A 67 -0.29 0.45 -8.62
N GLU A 68 -1.25 -0.31 -8.07
CA GLU A 68 -2.00 -1.33 -8.83
C GLU A 68 -3.31 -0.80 -9.44
N HIS A 69 -4.04 0.04 -8.72
CA HIS A 69 -5.34 0.60 -9.16
C HIS A 69 -5.21 1.95 -9.88
N GLY A 70 -4.03 2.57 -9.86
CA GLY A 70 -3.81 3.87 -10.50
C GLY A 70 -4.44 5.03 -9.72
N LYS A 71 -5.04 5.99 -10.43
CA LYS A 71 -5.47 7.28 -9.85
C LYS A 71 -6.98 7.35 -9.62
N ILE A 72 -7.38 7.69 -8.40
CA ILE A 72 -8.74 8.10 -8.03
C ILE A 72 -8.71 9.60 -7.75
N GLN A 73 -9.32 10.38 -8.65
CA GLN A 73 -9.32 11.84 -8.59
C GLN A 73 -10.61 12.37 -7.95
N LYS A 74 -10.45 13.16 -6.89
CA LYS A 74 -11.55 13.83 -6.16
C LYS A 74 -11.39 15.35 -6.11
N ASN A 75 -10.50 15.90 -6.94
CA ASN A 75 -10.18 17.33 -7.01
C ASN A 75 -9.72 17.94 -5.67
N SER A 76 -9.11 17.13 -4.81
CA SER A 76 -8.55 17.59 -3.54
C SER A 76 -7.12 18.10 -3.70
N LEU A 77 -6.70 19.00 -2.79
CA LEU A 77 -5.30 19.37 -2.64
C LEU A 77 -4.46 18.23 -2.04
N TYR A 78 -5.13 17.23 -1.45
CA TYR A 78 -4.53 16.13 -0.75
C TYR A 78 -4.57 14.84 -1.58
N THR A 79 -3.43 14.15 -1.67
CA THR A 79 -3.29 12.90 -2.41
C THR A 79 -2.55 11.86 -1.56
N PHE A 80 -3.18 10.71 -1.32
CA PHE A 80 -2.48 9.55 -0.81
C PHE A 80 -1.73 8.85 -1.95
N VAL A 81 -0.47 8.51 -1.71
CA VAL A 81 0.35 7.69 -2.61
C VAL A 81 0.58 6.35 -1.90
N ILE A 82 0.29 5.25 -2.58
CA ILE A 82 0.29 3.90 -1.99
C ILE A 82 1.19 3.00 -2.82
N ASP A 83 2.13 2.34 -2.15
CA ASP A 83 2.80 1.14 -2.62
C ASP A 83 2.41 0.01 -1.64
N PRO A 84 1.54 -0.92 -2.05
CA PRO A 84 1.04 -1.95 -1.17
C PRO A 84 2.13 -2.95 -0.76
N LEU A 85 3.14 -3.18 -1.59
CA LEU A 85 4.20 -4.15 -1.39
C LEU A 85 5.51 -3.68 -2.08
N ASP A 86 6.23 -2.80 -1.41
CA ASP A 86 7.56 -2.40 -1.84
C ASP A 86 8.52 -3.57 -1.61
N GLY A 87 9.20 -3.99 -2.67
CA GLY A 87 10.04 -5.18 -2.66
C GLY A 87 9.37 -6.45 -3.15
N THR A 88 8.41 -6.37 -4.09
CA THR A 88 7.73 -7.54 -4.71
C THR A 88 8.72 -8.62 -5.18
N ASN A 89 9.88 -8.24 -5.73
CA ASN A 89 10.92 -9.21 -6.11
C ASN A 89 11.50 -9.97 -4.91
N ASN A 90 11.78 -9.28 -3.80
CA ASN A 90 12.25 -9.92 -2.57
C ASN A 90 11.17 -10.86 -2.04
N PHE A 91 9.92 -10.42 -2.03
CA PHE A 91 8.77 -11.21 -1.62
C PHE A 91 8.64 -12.51 -2.45
N ILE A 92 8.72 -12.42 -3.78
CA ILE A 92 8.67 -13.58 -4.69
C ILE A 92 9.85 -14.53 -4.48
N LEU A 93 11.05 -13.99 -4.24
CA LEU A 93 12.27 -14.77 -4.02
C LEU A 93 12.40 -15.33 -2.60
N GLY A 94 11.43 -15.07 -1.70
CA GLY A 94 11.49 -15.51 -0.31
C GLY A 94 12.54 -14.79 0.53
N VAL A 95 12.91 -13.57 0.12
CA VAL A 95 13.76 -12.67 0.90
C VAL A 95 12.85 -11.82 1.81
N PRO A 96 13.02 -11.85 3.14
CA PRO A 96 12.10 -11.22 4.09
C PRO A 96 12.35 -9.70 4.24
N VAL A 97 12.47 -9.00 3.11
CA VAL A 97 12.74 -7.56 3.01
C VAL A 97 11.74 -6.94 2.05
N PHE A 98 10.57 -6.60 2.58
CA PHE A 98 9.48 -5.94 1.87
C PHE A 98 8.60 -5.17 2.85
N THR A 99 7.90 -4.14 2.36
CA THR A 99 7.07 -3.26 3.21
C THR A 99 5.79 -2.84 2.51
N SER A 100 4.77 -2.42 3.27
CA SER A 100 3.68 -1.60 2.74
C SER A 100 3.98 -0.14 3.07
N SER A 101 3.89 0.74 2.09
CA SER A 101 4.16 2.17 2.28
C SER A 101 3.01 3.06 1.82
N VAL A 102 2.71 4.09 2.61
CA VAL A 102 1.68 5.08 2.32
C VAL A 102 2.20 6.45 2.67
N ALA A 103 2.07 7.40 1.73
CA ALA A 103 2.37 8.80 1.95
C ALA A 103 1.14 9.67 1.68
N LEU A 104 1.00 10.78 2.40
CA LEU A 104 0.02 11.82 2.11
C LEU A 104 0.73 13.08 1.66
N MET A 105 0.39 13.54 0.46
CA MET A 105 0.89 14.78 -0.12
C MET A 105 -0.16 15.88 -0.03
N LYS A 106 0.27 17.11 0.28
CA LYS A 106 -0.49 18.35 0.08
C LYS A 106 0.17 19.13 -1.06
N GLY A 107 -0.41 19.06 -2.25
CA GLY A 107 0.26 19.53 -3.47
C GLY A 107 1.56 18.77 -3.73
N LYS A 108 2.72 19.42 -3.55
CA LYS A 108 4.06 18.82 -3.74
C LYS A 108 4.76 18.43 -2.44
N GLU A 109 4.17 18.75 -1.30
CA GLU A 109 4.78 18.52 0.02
C GLU A 109 4.24 17.23 0.64
N THR A 110 5.12 16.34 1.09
CA THR A 110 4.73 15.16 1.87
C THR A 110 4.52 15.56 3.33
N ILE A 111 3.30 15.39 3.83
CA ILE A 111 2.90 15.84 5.18
C ILE A 111 2.69 14.69 6.16
N TYR A 112 2.61 13.45 5.67
CA TYR A 112 2.51 12.25 6.47
C TYR A 112 3.04 11.04 5.69
N GLY A 113 3.63 10.08 6.38
CA GLY A 113 4.17 8.86 5.80
C GLY A 113 4.20 7.72 6.80
N VAL A 114 3.89 6.52 6.33
CA VAL A 114 3.92 5.28 7.11
C VAL A 114 4.56 4.20 6.27
N ILE A 115 5.46 3.47 6.90
CA ILE A 115 6.01 2.23 6.38
C ILE A 115 5.69 1.15 7.41
N ASN A 116 5.07 0.07 6.97
CA ASN A 116 4.90 -1.13 7.77
C ASN A 116 5.80 -2.22 7.19
N ASN A 117 6.71 -2.75 8.00
CA ASN A 117 7.45 -3.96 7.68
C ASN A 117 6.70 -5.15 8.28
N PRO A 118 6.03 -5.99 7.47
CA PRO A 118 5.21 -7.07 8.00
C PRO A 118 6.02 -8.13 8.75
N ILE A 119 7.31 -8.31 8.41
CA ILE A 119 8.19 -9.30 9.03
C ILE A 119 8.52 -8.92 10.48
N THR A 120 8.76 -7.64 10.75
CA THR A 120 9.23 -7.18 12.07
C THR A 120 8.18 -6.46 12.92
N GLY A 121 7.09 -5.98 12.31
CA GLY A 121 5.99 -5.27 12.99
C GLY A 121 6.12 -3.76 12.94
#